data_AF-A0A2D4HKU1-F1
#
_entry.id   AF-A0A2D4HKU1-F1
#
_cell.length_a   1.000
_cell.length_b   1.000
_cell.length_c   1.000
_cell.angle_alpha   90.00
_cell.angle_beta   90.00
_cell.angle_gamma   90.00
#
_symmetry.space_group_name_H-M   'P 1'
#
loop_
_entity.id
_entity.type
_entity.pdbx_description
1 polymer ?
#
loop_
_entity_poly.entity_id
_entity_poly.type
_entity_poly.pdbx_seq_one_letter_code
_entity_poly.pdbx_strand_id
1 'polypeptide(L)'
;VHGGLLLEERLAATVGKEAQLTERGSFPSTMKSRFSTVDIRAAIAELRHSLLGMRVNNVYDVDNKTYLIRFQKPDFKATLLLESGIRIHMTEFEWPKNMMPSGFAMKCRKHLKSRRLVSVKQLGIDRIIDFQFGSDEAAYHLIVELYDRGNIVLTDHEYLILNILRFRTDDADDVKFAVREHYPVDHVKTATSLPSLERLTELITSEPKGDQLKRVLNPHLPYGITLIEHCLIEAGFSGSIKVEQIESIDIEKVLAALQKAEDYMEETENFNAKGYIIQKREKKTKSGTKQVS
;
A
#
# COMPACT_ATOMS: atom_id res chain seq x y z
N VAL A 1 -20.06 -48.17 -26.16
CA VAL A 1 -19.70 -47.40 -27.37
C VAL A 1 -19.10 -46.08 -26.91
N HIS A 2 -17.77 -45.94 -27.07
CA HIS A 2 -16.87 -44.75 -27.04
C HIS A 2 -16.99 -43.75 -25.86
N GLY A 3 -15.95 -43.27 -25.15
CA GLY A 3 -14.48 -43.35 -25.22
C GLY A 3 -13.86 -42.22 -24.36
N GLY A 4 -12.69 -42.45 -23.73
CA GLY A 4 -11.81 -41.48 -23.02
C GLY A 4 -12.11 -41.29 -21.52
N LEU A 5 -11.40 -41.81 -20.51
CA LEU A 5 -9.97 -41.95 -20.17
C LEU A 5 -9.17 -40.63 -20.02
N LEU A 6 -8.81 -40.36 -18.76
CA LEU A 6 -7.58 -39.72 -18.25
C LEU A 6 -7.32 -38.24 -18.57
N LEU A 7 -7.63 -37.35 -17.61
CA LEU A 7 -7.00 -36.02 -17.52
C LEU A 7 -6.95 -35.41 -16.11
N GLU A 8 -7.11 -36.20 -15.03
CA GLU A 8 -6.92 -35.72 -13.64
C GLU A 8 -5.67 -36.29 -12.94
N GLU A 9 -4.88 -37.16 -13.59
CA GLU A 9 -3.64 -37.73 -13.02
C GLU A 9 -2.36 -37.29 -13.75
N ARG A 10 -2.39 -36.22 -14.56
CA ARG A 10 -1.23 -35.75 -15.34
C ARG A 10 -0.80 -34.30 -15.07
N LEU A 11 -0.71 -33.93 -13.80
CA LEU A 11 0.07 -32.75 -13.37
C LEU A 11 0.89 -32.97 -12.08
N ALA A 12 1.09 -34.22 -11.67
CA ALA A 12 1.92 -34.60 -10.53
C ALA A 12 3.33 -35.10 -10.90
N ALA A 13 3.74 -35.03 -12.18
CA ALA A 13 4.97 -35.70 -12.62
C ALA A 13 5.75 -34.96 -13.71
N THR A 14 5.94 -33.64 -13.65
CA THR A 14 7.00 -32.98 -14.46
C THR A 14 7.42 -31.61 -13.89
N VAL A 15 7.88 -31.54 -12.63
CA VAL A 15 8.97 -30.61 -12.23
C VAL A 15 9.70 -31.27 -11.05
N GLY A 16 10.48 -32.30 -11.36
CA GLY A 16 11.54 -32.77 -10.49
C GLY A 16 12.72 -31.81 -10.61
N LYS A 17 12.79 -30.83 -9.71
CA LYS A 17 14.03 -30.23 -9.21
C LYS A 17 13.70 -29.48 -7.93
N GLU A 18 13.80 -30.22 -6.82
CA GLU A 18 13.93 -29.67 -5.49
C GLU A 18 15.11 -28.71 -5.48
N ALA A 19 14.84 -27.41 -5.47
CA ALA A 19 15.74 -26.46 -4.84
C ALA A 19 15.48 -26.57 -3.35
N GLN A 20 16.34 -27.32 -2.64
CA GLN A 20 16.48 -27.22 -1.19
C GLN A 20 16.85 -25.77 -0.84
N LEU A 21 15.84 -24.94 -0.62
CA LEU A 21 16.00 -23.66 0.04
C LEU A 21 16.20 -23.96 1.52
N THR A 22 17.47 -23.98 1.91
CA THR A 22 17.94 -24.00 3.28
C THR A 22 17.11 -23.08 4.17
N GLU A 23 16.53 -23.66 5.23
CA GLU A 23 15.90 -22.96 6.33
C GLU A 23 16.91 -22.05 7.04
N ARG A 24 17.12 -20.83 6.53
CA ARG A 24 17.77 -19.74 7.27
C ARG A 24 17.12 -18.42 6.94
N GLY A 25 16.02 -18.18 7.63
CA GLY A 25 15.33 -16.89 7.65
C GLY A 25 14.08 -17.04 8.49
N SER A 26 14.15 -16.72 9.79
CA SER A 26 12.93 -16.60 10.58
C SER A 26 12.16 -15.41 10.04
N PHE A 27 11.17 -15.66 9.18
CA PHE A 27 10.21 -14.65 8.78
C PHE A 27 9.56 -14.09 10.05
N PRO A 28 9.58 -12.76 10.27
CA PRO A 28 8.93 -12.17 11.44
C PRO A 28 7.46 -12.60 11.46
N SER A 29 7.04 -13.16 12.60
CA SER A 29 5.73 -13.79 12.81
C SER A 29 4.58 -12.79 12.95
N THR A 30 4.78 -11.53 12.59
CA THR A 30 3.80 -10.46 12.73
C THR A 30 3.13 -10.20 11.39
N MET A 31 1.84 -10.53 11.28
CA MET A 31 1.04 -10.14 10.11
C MET A 31 1.14 -8.63 9.89
N LYS A 32 1.43 -8.21 8.65
CA LYS A 32 1.44 -6.78 8.28
C LYS A 32 0.08 -6.17 8.60
N SER A 33 0.07 -5.17 9.49
CA SER A 33 -1.17 -4.50 9.92
C SER A 33 -1.53 -3.29 9.06
N ARG A 34 -0.57 -2.71 8.34
CA ARG A 34 -0.75 -1.51 7.52
C ARG A 34 0.04 -1.62 6.22
N PHE A 35 -0.44 -1.00 5.17
CA PHE A 35 0.25 -0.91 3.90
C PHE A 35 1.44 0.06 4.00
N SER A 36 2.61 -0.40 3.55
CA SER A 36 3.79 0.41 3.31
C SER A 36 3.70 1.14 1.96
N THR A 37 4.66 2.00 1.66
CA THR A 37 4.74 2.72 0.38
C THR A 37 4.80 1.75 -0.81
N VAL A 38 5.59 0.67 -0.70
CA VAL A 38 5.67 -0.37 -1.73
C VAL A 38 4.34 -1.10 -1.90
N ASP A 39 3.66 -1.42 -0.79
CA ASP A 39 2.35 -2.07 -0.84
C ASP A 39 1.30 -1.16 -1.55
N ILE A 40 1.39 0.16 -1.35
CA ILE A 40 0.52 1.14 -2.01
C ILE A 40 0.79 1.24 -3.51
N ARG A 41 2.06 1.27 -3.93
CA ARG A 41 2.40 1.28 -5.35
C ARG A 41 1.85 0.06 -6.08
N ALA A 42 2.08 -1.13 -5.53
CA ALA A 42 1.53 -2.37 -6.06
C ALA A 42 -0.01 -2.35 -6.10
N ALA A 43 -0.66 -1.87 -5.04
CA ALA A 43 -2.11 -1.75 -4.99
C ALA A 43 -2.62 -0.76 -6.05
N ILE A 44 -1.98 0.40 -6.23
CA ILE A 44 -2.37 1.38 -7.26
C ILE A 44 -2.25 0.75 -8.65
N ALA A 45 -1.17 0.03 -8.96
CA ALA A 45 -1.01 -0.63 -10.25
C ALA A 45 -2.16 -1.62 -10.52
N GLU A 46 -2.51 -2.45 -9.54
CA GLU A 46 -3.62 -3.40 -9.62
C GLU A 46 -4.99 -2.70 -9.81
N LEU A 47 -5.24 -1.64 -9.04
CA LEU A 47 -6.47 -0.86 -9.12
C LEU A 47 -6.59 -0.14 -10.47
N ARG A 48 -5.48 0.37 -11.00
CA ARG A 48 -5.45 1.00 -12.32
C ARG A 48 -5.84 0.01 -13.41
N HIS A 49 -5.25 -1.18 -13.37
CA HIS A 49 -5.55 -2.25 -14.32
C HIS A 49 -7.02 -2.69 -14.26
N SER A 50 -7.59 -2.77 -13.05
CA SER A 50 -8.89 -3.42 -12.83
C SER A 50 -10.08 -2.47 -12.83
N LEU A 51 -9.91 -1.23 -12.35
CA LEU A 51 -11.01 -0.31 -12.08
C LEU A 51 -11.09 0.91 -13.02
N LEU A 52 -9.99 1.29 -13.69
CA LEU A 52 -10.03 2.45 -14.57
C LEU A 52 -11.09 2.27 -15.66
N GLY A 53 -11.85 3.34 -15.86
CA GLY A 53 -12.96 3.40 -16.80
C GLY A 53 -14.25 2.75 -16.34
N MET A 54 -14.28 2.06 -15.19
CA MET A 54 -15.53 1.61 -14.59
C MET A 54 -16.31 2.78 -13.99
N ARG A 55 -17.63 2.63 -13.89
CA ARG A 55 -18.50 3.62 -13.25
C ARG A 55 -18.81 3.23 -11.81
N VAL A 56 -18.89 4.20 -10.91
CA VAL A 56 -19.35 3.96 -9.55
C VAL A 56 -20.84 3.61 -9.58
N ASN A 57 -21.18 2.41 -9.12
CA ASN A 57 -22.55 1.98 -8.90
C ASN A 57 -23.08 2.55 -7.59
N ASN A 58 -22.35 2.32 -6.49
CA ASN A 58 -22.76 2.78 -5.16
C ASN A 58 -21.57 2.82 -4.19
N VAL A 59 -21.71 3.57 -3.11
CA VAL A 59 -20.74 3.66 -2.00
C VAL A 59 -21.41 3.21 -0.71
N TYR A 60 -20.75 2.37 0.08
CA TYR A 60 -21.24 1.91 1.38
C TYR A 60 -20.19 2.16 2.45
N ASP A 61 -20.64 2.20 3.69
CA ASP A 61 -19.81 2.19 4.89
C ASP A 61 -20.10 0.91 5.69
N VAL A 62 -19.02 0.35 6.22
CA VAL A 62 -19.04 -0.80 7.15
C VAL A 62 -18.98 -0.29 8.58
N ASP A 63 -18.07 0.66 8.82
CA ASP A 63 -17.87 1.33 10.10
C ASP A 63 -17.42 2.79 9.86
N ASN A 64 -16.85 3.45 10.88
CA ASN A 64 -16.41 4.84 10.79
C ASN A 64 -15.11 5.08 9.99
N LYS A 65 -14.37 4.03 9.63
CA LYS A 65 -13.09 4.09 8.90
C LYS A 65 -13.07 3.22 7.62
N THR A 66 -14.04 2.34 7.45
CA THR A 66 -14.09 1.33 6.39
C THR A 66 -15.23 1.58 5.43
N TYR A 67 -14.89 1.76 4.15
CA TYR A 67 -15.82 2.06 3.06
C TYR A 67 -15.69 1.06 1.92
N LEU A 68 -16.78 0.86 1.19
CA LEU A 68 -16.85 0.00 0.02
C LEU A 68 -17.36 0.82 -1.17
N ILE A 69 -16.58 0.86 -2.26
CA ILE A 69 -17.03 1.47 -3.51
C ILE A 69 -17.30 0.34 -4.50
N ARG A 70 -18.56 0.20 -4.91
CA ARG A 70 -18.95 -0.74 -5.96
C ARG A 70 -18.83 -0.07 -7.30
N PHE A 71 -18.07 -0.71 -8.18
CA PHE A 71 -17.87 -0.33 -9.57
C PHE A 71 -18.66 -1.26 -10.49
N GLN A 72 -19.05 -0.76 -11.65
CA GLN A 72 -19.70 -1.54 -12.70
C GLN A 72 -19.26 -1.09 -14.10
N LYS A 73 -19.14 -2.08 -14.99
CA LYS A 73 -19.22 -1.98 -16.45
C LYS A 73 -20.23 -3.05 -16.93
N PRO A 74 -20.73 -3.03 -18.18
CA PRO A 74 -21.84 -3.88 -18.62
C PRO A 74 -21.77 -5.34 -18.14
N ASP A 75 -20.59 -5.97 -18.23
CA ASP A 75 -20.42 -7.40 -17.92
C ASP A 75 -19.59 -7.69 -16.66
N PHE A 76 -19.18 -6.66 -15.91
CA PHE A 76 -18.26 -6.86 -14.80
C PHE A 76 -18.52 -5.89 -13.66
N LYS A 77 -18.48 -6.43 -12.44
CA LYS A 77 -18.65 -5.69 -11.20
C LYS A 77 -17.40 -5.91 -10.35
N ALA A 78 -16.95 -4.86 -9.70
CA ALA A 78 -15.84 -4.92 -8.76
C ALA A 78 -16.21 -4.15 -7.50
N THR A 79 -15.65 -4.56 -6.36
CA THR A 79 -15.82 -3.84 -5.10
C THR A 79 -14.44 -3.47 -4.57
N LEU A 80 -14.21 -2.18 -4.39
CA LEU A 80 -13.03 -1.64 -3.72
C LEU A 80 -13.33 -1.49 -2.24
N LEU A 81 -12.47 -2.03 -1.39
CA LEU A 81 -12.48 -1.81 0.05
C LEU A 81 -11.42 -0.77 0.40
N LEU A 82 -11.84 0.24 1.16
CA LEU A 82 -11.02 1.32 1.68
C LEU A 82 -11.06 1.23 3.20
N GLU A 83 -9.91 1.05 3.86
CA GLU A 83 -9.80 1.15 5.31
C GLU A 83 -8.81 2.26 5.65
N SER A 84 -9.35 3.40 6.11
CA SER A 84 -8.60 4.62 6.43
C SER A 84 -7.41 4.32 7.35
N GLY A 85 -6.22 4.77 6.95
CA GLY A 85 -4.97 4.60 7.72
C GLY A 85 -4.37 3.19 7.70
N ILE A 86 -4.94 2.25 6.95
CA ILE A 86 -4.60 0.83 7.06
C ILE A 86 -4.33 0.22 5.69
N ARG A 87 -5.35 0.09 4.82
CA ARG A 87 -5.25 -0.67 3.57
C ARG A 87 -6.26 -0.26 2.52
N ILE A 88 -5.98 -0.68 1.30
CA ILE A 88 -6.86 -0.50 0.15
C ILE A 88 -6.69 -1.70 -0.79
N HIS A 89 -7.78 -2.35 -1.19
CA HIS A 89 -7.72 -3.47 -2.13
C HIS A 89 -9.09 -3.81 -2.69
N MET A 90 -9.13 -4.55 -3.80
CA MET A 90 -10.38 -5.16 -4.28
C MET A 90 -10.80 -6.32 -3.39
N THR A 91 -12.10 -6.62 -3.37
CA THR A 91 -12.64 -7.75 -2.61
C THR A 91 -13.82 -8.39 -3.33
N GLU A 92 -13.84 -9.71 -3.33
CA GLU A 92 -14.98 -10.53 -3.75
C GLU A 92 -15.84 -10.97 -2.56
N PHE A 93 -15.36 -10.75 -1.33
CA PHE A 93 -16.07 -11.11 -0.11
C PHE A 93 -17.25 -10.17 0.14
N GLU A 94 -18.29 -10.71 0.75
CA GLU A 94 -19.37 -9.90 1.29
C GLU A 94 -18.97 -9.30 2.64
N TRP A 95 -19.21 -8.00 2.76
CA TRP A 95 -18.93 -7.24 3.98
C TRP A 95 -20.25 -6.75 4.59
N PRO A 96 -20.37 -6.71 5.93
CA PRO A 96 -21.53 -6.16 6.59
C PRO A 96 -21.63 -4.67 6.26
N LYS A 97 -22.79 -4.23 5.76
CA LYS A 97 -23.03 -2.83 5.37
C LYS A 97 -23.94 -2.21 6.41
N ASN A 98 -23.69 -0.95 6.76
CA ASN A 98 -24.63 -0.22 7.59
C ASN A 98 -25.96 -0.04 6.87
N MET A 99 -27.05 -0.35 7.57
CA MET A 99 -28.41 -0.20 7.06
C MET A 99 -28.72 1.28 6.75
N MET A 100 -28.26 2.17 7.63
CA MET A 100 -28.32 3.61 7.42
C MET A 100 -26.91 4.12 7.07
N PRO A 101 -26.69 4.59 5.84
CA PRO A 101 -25.37 5.02 5.40
C PRO A 101 -24.90 6.26 6.16
N SER A 102 -23.60 6.35 6.41
CA SER A 102 -23.01 7.53 7.04
C SER A 102 -23.19 8.80 6.20
N GLY A 103 -23.14 9.98 6.84
CA GLY A 103 -23.21 11.26 6.14
C GLY A 103 -22.11 11.41 5.08
N PHE A 104 -20.92 10.85 5.36
CA PHE A 104 -19.82 10.80 4.39
C PHE A 104 -20.15 9.89 3.21
N ALA A 105 -20.65 8.67 3.46
CA ALA A 105 -21.08 7.75 2.40
C ALA A 105 -22.17 8.36 1.53
N MET A 106 -23.15 9.05 2.13
CA MET A 106 -24.21 9.75 1.40
C MET A 106 -23.69 10.88 0.53
N LYS A 107 -22.72 11.66 1.03
CA LYS A 107 -22.06 12.70 0.23
C LYS A 107 -21.29 12.08 -0.95
N CYS A 108 -20.55 11.00 -0.71
CA CYS A 108 -19.89 10.24 -1.79
C CYS A 108 -20.91 9.72 -2.82
N ARG A 109 -22.06 9.18 -2.40
CA ARG A 109 -23.12 8.77 -3.32
C ARG A 109 -23.64 9.93 -4.16
N LYS A 110 -23.87 11.10 -3.56
CA LYS A 110 -24.35 12.29 -4.27
C LYS A 110 -23.38 12.74 -5.35
N HIS A 111 -22.07 12.71 -5.08
CA HIS A 111 -21.07 13.25 -5.99
C HIS A 111 -20.46 12.21 -6.93
N LEU A 112 -20.25 10.97 -6.49
CA LEU A 112 -19.49 9.98 -7.26
C LEU A 112 -20.36 8.99 -8.05
N LYS A 113 -21.61 8.76 -7.64
CA LYS A 113 -22.47 7.74 -8.29
C LYS A 113 -22.63 8.03 -9.78
N SER A 114 -22.54 6.97 -10.58
CA SER A 114 -22.53 6.97 -12.05
C SER A 114 -21.31 7.61 -12.73
N ARG A 115 -20.43 8.30 -11.99
CA ARG A 115 -19.20 8.85 -12.56
C ARG A 115 -18.19 7.74 -12.86
N ARG A 116 -17.42 7.98 -13.92
CA ARG A 116 -16.36 7.09 -14.38
C ARG A 116 -15.10 7.37 -13.56
N LEU A 117 -14.41 6.33 -13.10
CA LEU A 117 -13.07 6.47 -12.54
C LEU A 117 -12.09 6.71 -13.70
N VAL A 118 -11.40 7.85 -13.68
CA VAL A 118 -10.54 8.30 -14.78
C VAL A 118 -9.07 8.20 -14.39
N SER A 119 -8.74 8.43 -13.12
CA SER A 119 -7.36 8.36 -12.63
C SER A 119 -7.29 7.78 -11.23
N VAL A 120 -6.20 7.07 -10.95
CA VAL A 120 -5.77 6.65 -9.61
C VAL A 120 -4.27 6.90 -9.55
N LYS A 121 -3.86 7.84 -8.69
CA LYS A 121 -2.43 8.23 -8.55
C LYS A 121 -2.05 8.35 -7.08
N GLN A 122 -0.77 8.09 -6.80
CA GLN A 122 -0.19 8.47 -5.51
C GLN A 122 0.06 9.97 -5.53
N LEU A 123 -0.22 10.67 -4.42
CA LEU A 123 0.19 12.05 -4.24
C LEU A 123 1.59 12.06 -3.60
N GLY A 124 2.56 12.63 -4.33
CA GLY A 124 3.97 12.68 -3.94
C GLY A 124 4.52 11.32 -3.50
N ILE A 125 5.30 11.30 -2.41
CA ILE A 125 5.90 10.06 -1.85
C ILE A 125 5.15 9.51 -0.64
N ASP A 126 4.19 10.28 -0.14
CA ASP A 126 3.41 9.88 1.03
C ASP A 126 2.39 8.80 0.67
N ARG A 127 1.86 8.16 1.71
CA ARG A 127 0.89 7.08 1.59
C ARG A 127 -0.52 7.63 1.37
N ILE A 128 -0.66 8.43 0.32
CA ILE A 128 -1.87 9.17 -0.05
C ILE A 128 -2.24 8.82 -1.49
N ILE A 129 -3.49 8.44 -1.71
CA ILE A 129 -4.00 8.03 -3.01
C ILE A 129 -5.13 8.96 -3.43
N ASP A 130 -5.02 9.53 -4.63
CA ASP A 130 -6.03 10.36 -5.27
C ASP A 130 -6.78 9.56 -6.34
N PHE A 131 -8.08 9.35 -6.12
CA PHE A 131 -9.01 8.81 -7.10
C PHE A 131 -9.79 9.93 -7.77
N GLN A 132 -9.62 10.09 -9.08
CA GLN A 132 -10.37 11.08 -9.87
C GLN A 132 -11.57 10.43 -10.56
N PHE A 133 -12.76 10.97 -10.31
CA PHE A 133 -14.01 10.54 -10.92
C PHE A 133 -14.58 11.65 -11.81
N GLY A 134 -14.76 11.36 -13.09
CA GLY A 134 -15.08 12.37 -14.10
C GLY A 134 -13.84 13.13 -14.59
N SER A 135 -14.08 14.16 -15.39
CA SER A 135 -13.06 14.97 -16.06
C SER A 135 -13.47 16.44 -16.01
N ASP A 136 -12.49 17.32 -16.17
CA ASP A 136 -12.66 18.78 -16.22
C ASP A 136 -13.41 19.31 -14.98
N GLU A 137 -14.27 20.32 -15.16
CA GLU A 137 -15.08 20.94 -14.10
C GLU A 137 -16.08 19.97 -13.43
N ALA A 138 -16.33 18.83 -14.07
CA ALA A 138 -17.19 17.76 -13.54
C ALA A 138 -16.40 16.69 -12.76
N ALA A 139 -15.10 16.89 -12.55
CA ALA A 139 -14.28 16.00 -11.76
C ALA A 139 -14.54 16.14 -10.25
N TYR A 140 -14.45 15.01 -9.56
CA TYR A 140 -14.40 14.96 -8.10
C TYR A 140 -13.25 14.05 -7.70
N HIS A 141 -12.56 14.39 -6.63
CA HIS A 141 -11.47 13.59 -6.11
C HIS A 141 -11.85 12.95 -4.78
N LEU A 142 -11.46 11.68 -4.61
CA LEU A 142 -11.51 11.00 -3.33
C LEU A 142 -10.08 10.69 -2.91
N ILE A 143 -9.60 11.43 -1.92
CA ILE A 143 -8.24 11.34 -1.40
C ILE A 143 -8.26 10.42 -0.19
N VAL A 144 -7.42 9.38 -0.21
CA VAL A 144 -7.34 8.35 0.84
C VAL A 144 -5.96 8.38 1.46
N GLU A 145 -5.90 8.71 2.75
CA GLU A 145 -4.66 8.73 3.54
C GLU A 145 -4.51 7.41 4.32
N LEU A 146 -3.41 6.69 4.08
CA LEU A 146 -3.12 5.37 4.63
C LEU A 146 -2.01 5.40 5.69
N TYR A 147 -1.69 6.57 6.24
CA TYR A 147 -0.71 6.74 7.32
C TYR A 147 -1.36 7.22 8.63
N ASP A 148 -0.62 7.09 9.74
CA ASP A 148 -1.07 7.51 11.08
C ASP A 148 -2.46 6.93 11.45
N ARG A 149 -3.45 7.80 11.70
CA ARG A 149 -4.84 7.46 12.00
C ARG A 149 -5.74 7.51 10.76
N GLY A 150 -5.17 7.75 9.59
CA GLY A 150 -5.84 7.87 8.30
C GLY A 150 -6.77 9.06 8.15
N ASN A 151 -7.21 9.27 6.90
CA ASN A 151 -8.32 10.15 6.54
C ASN A 151 -8.90 9.74 5.17
N ILE A 152 -10.14 10.14 4.92
CA ILE A 152 -10.73 10.10 3.58
C ILE A 152 -11.38 11.45 3.32
N VAL A 153 -11.01 12.08 2.21
CA VAL A 153 -11.42 13.43 1.85
C VAL A 153 -12.08 13.39 0.49
N LEU A 154 -13.28 13.97 0.40
CA LEU A 154 -13.98 14.17 -0.86
C LEU A 154 -13.85 15.63 -1.25
N THR A 155 -13.31 15.89 -2.44
CA THR A 155 -13.14 17.24 -2.98
C THR A 155 -13.80 17.37 -4.36
N ASP A 156 -14.00 18.60 -4.83
CA ASP A 156 -14.29 18.88 -6.23
C ASP A 156 -13.01 18.89 -7.10
N HIS A 157 -13.13 19.38 -8.34
CA HIS A 157 -12.06 19.46 -9.33
C HIS A 157 -10.93 20.42 -8.99
N GLU A 158 -11.17 21.43 -8.14
CA GLU A 158 -10.15 22.40 -7.66
C GLU A 158 -9.57 21.98 -6.31
N TYR A 159 -9.81 20.73 -5.91
CA TYR A 159 -9.43 20.20 -4.60
C TYR A 159 -10.08 20.94 -3.41
N LEU A 160 -11.21 21.62 -3.61
CA LEU A 160 -12.00 22.20 -2.52
C LEU A 160 -12.70 21.08 -1.74
N ILE A 161 -12.49 21.03 -0.42
CA ILE A 161 -13.00 19.96 0.43
C ILE A 161 -14.52 20.07 0.57
N LEU A 162 -15.23 19.06 0.06
CA LEU A 162 -16.67 18.94 0.16
C LEU A 162 -17.09 18.18 1.42
N ASN A 163 -16.28 17.22 1.85
CA ASN A 163 -16.46 16.46 3.09
C ASN A 163 -15.18 15.74 3.50
N ILE A 164 -15.02 15.48 4.80
CA ILE A 164 -13.82 14.87 5.39
C ILE A 164 -14.20 13.98 6.57
N LEU A 165 -13.51 12.86 6.76
CA LEU A 165 -13.79 11.97 7.90
C LEU A 165 -13.30 12.53 9.23
N ARG A 166 -12.11 13.14 9.25
CA ARG A 166 -11.54 13.73 10.46
C ARG A 166 -11.02 15.13 10.17
N PHE A 167 -11.52 16.10 10.92
CA PHE A 167 -10.96 17.44 10.97
C PHE A 167 -9.57 17.40 11.61
N ARG A 168 -8.62 18.10 11.00
CA ARG A 168 -7.29 18.34 11.58
C ARG A 168 -6.94 19.80 11.39
N THR A 169 -6.39 20.40 12.43
CA THR A 169 -5.67 21.66 12.35
C THR A 169 -4.23 21.30 12.66
N ASP A 170 -3.33 21.41 11.68
CA ASP A 170 -1.91 21.30 11.96
C ASP A 170 -1.39 22.70 12.29
N ASP A 171 -1.19 22.97 13.57
CA ASP A 171 -0.68 24.26 14.05
C ASP A 171 0.75 24.54 13.54
N ALA A 172 1.46 23.51 13.08
CA ALA A 172 2.84 23.59 12.59
C ALA A 172 2.95 24.04 11.13
N ASP A 173 1.96 23.71 10.28
CA ASP A 173 2.00 23.95 8.84
C ASP A 173 0.93 24.95 8.35
N ASP A 174 0.13 25.53 9.26
CA ASP A 174 -1.03 26.41 8.96
C ASP A 174 -2.04 25.77 7.99
N VAL A 175 -2.06 24.44 7.94
CA VAL A 175 -2.96 23.68 7.07
C VAL A 175 -4.18 23.23 7.88
N LYS A 176 -5.34 23.68 7.41
CA LYS A 176 -6.63 23.34 8.01
C LYS A 176 -7.38 22.35 7.12
N PHE A 177 -7.48 21.12 7.59
CA PHE A 177 -8.30 20.08 6.94
C PHE A 177 -9.75 20.22 7.40
N ALA A 178 -10.49 21.12 6.74
CA ALA A 178 -11.90 21.36 7.01
C ALA A 178 -12.71 21.55 5.73
N VAL A 179 -14.03 21.38 5.84
CA VAL A 179 -14.94 21.58 4.71
C VAL A 179 -14.87 23.03 4.23
N ARG A 180 -14.81 23.23 2.90
CA ARG A 180 -14.58 24.51 2.20
C ARG A 180 -13.16 25.08 2.25
N GLU A 181 -12.21 24.35 2.81
CA GLU A 181 -10.78 24.65 2.62
C GLU A 181 -10.27 23.88 1.38
N HIS A 182 -9.16 24.32 0.79
CA HIS A 182 -8.50 23.55 -0.27
C HIS A 182 -7.64 22.43 0.34
N TYR A 183 -7.70 21.24 -0.25
CA TYR A 183 -6.78 20.17 0.11
C TYR A 183 -5.36 20.54 -0.37
N PRO A 184 -4.34 20.48 0.49
CA PRO A 184 -3.00 21.00 0.23
C PRO A 184 -2.17 20.06 -0.66
N VAL A 185 -2.63 19.81 -1.89
CA VAL A 185 -1.92 18.93 -2.85
C VAL A 185 -0.50 19.39 -3.17
N ASP A 186 -0.24 20.70 -3.07
CA ASP A 186 1.07 21.29 -3.35
C ASP A 186 2.08 21.12 -2.20
N HIS A 187 1.60 20.85 -0.98
CA HIS A 187 2.44 20.60 0.20
C HIS A 187 2.88 19.14 0.31
N VAL A 188 2.52 18.31 -0.65
CA VAL A 188 2.86 16.89 -0.60
C VAL A 188 4.36 16.73 -0.85
N LYS A 189 5.00 15.87 -0.05
CA LYS A 189 6.43 15.60 -0.18
C LYS A 189 6.76 15.09 -1.57
N THR A 190 7.66 15.78 -2.24
CA THR A 190 8.17 15.37 -3.55
C THR A 190 9.31 14.39 -3.38
N ALA A 191 9.46 13.44 -4.30
CA ALA A 191 10.60 12.54 -4.30
C ALA A 191 11.89 13.34 -4.45
N THR A 192 12.78 13.22 -3.47
CA THR A 192 14.15 13.67 -3.60
C THR A 192 14.94 12.64 -4.38
N SER A 193 15.84 13.10 -5.26
CA SER A 193 16.80 12.23 -5.92
C SER A 193 17.65 11.49 -4.88
N LEU A 194 18.20 10.34 -5.27
CA LEU A 194 19.20 9.63 -4.48
C LEU A 194 20.27 10.60 -3.95
N PRO A 195 20.63 10.52 -2.66
CA PRO A 195 21.67 11.36 -2.08
C PRO A 195 23.01 11.06 -2.76
N SER A 196 23.84 12.10 -2.95
CA SER A 196 25.22 11.92 -3.38
C SER A 196 26.02 11.12 -2.35
N LEU A 197 27.14 10.52 -2.77
CA LEU A 197 28.03 9.78 -1.86
C LEU A 197 28.51 10.66 -0.70
N GLU A 198 28.82 11.92 -0.97
CA GLU A 198 29.18 12.93 0.04
C GLU A 198 28.06 13.12 1.05
N ARG A 199 26.82 13.35 0.58
CA ARG A 199 25.67 13.55 1.44
C ARG A 199 25.36 12.30 2.27
N LEU A 200 25.48 11.12 1.67
CA LEU A 200 25.29 9.85 2.37
C LEU A 200 26.34 9.66 3.47
N THR A 201 27.60 10.04 3.20
CA THR A 201 28.67 10.02 4.20
C THR A 201 28.36 10.94 5.36
N GLU A 202 27.91 12.16 5.09
CA GLU A 202 27.49 13.11 6.13
C GLU A 202 26.35 12.53 6.98
N LEU A 203 25.29 12.02 6.35
CA LEU A 203 24.13 11.45 7.06
C LEU A 203 24.51 10.28 7.97
N ILE A 204 25.43 9.42 7.54
CA ILE A 204 25.87 8.27 8.33
C ILE A 204 26.80 8.73 9.46
N THR A 205 27.65 9.72 9.24
CA THR A 205 28.64 10.17 10.24
C THR A 205 28.08 11.15 11.28
N SER A 206 27.02 11.89 10.94
CA SER A 206 26.40 12.88 11.85
C SER A 206 25.48 12.27 12.89
N GLU A 207 25.01 11.05 12.69
CA GLU A 207 23.98 10.42 13.51
C GLU A 207 24.56 9.71 14.76
N PRO A 208 23.79 9.64 15.86
CA PRO A 208 24.26 9.05 17.09
C PRO A 208 24.58 7.55 16.94
N LYS A 209 25.70 7.14 17.57
CA LYS A 209 26.13 5.74 17.62
C LYS A 209 25.04 4.88 18.27
N GLY A 210 24.81 3.69 17.70
CA GLY A 210 23.83 2.72 18.19
C GLY A 210 22.55 2.63 17.37
N ASP A 211 22.23 3.63 16.55
CA ASP A 211 21.04 3.60 15.69
C ASP A 211 21.21 2.68 14.48
N GLN A 212 20.07 2.11 14.05
CA GLN A 212 20.03 1.23 12.88
C GLN A 212 20.12 2.06 11.60
N LEU A 213 20.98 1.65 10.66
CA LEU A 213 21.21 2.37 9.41
C LEU A 213 19.89 2.63 8.64
N LYS A 214 19.01 1.64 8.55
CA LYS A 214 17.70 1.78 7.90
C LYS A 214 16.82 2.88 8.51
N ARG A 215 16.93 3.12 9.83
CA ARG A 215 16.15 4.16 10.52
C ARG A 215 16.73 5.55 10.28
N VAL A 216 18.05 5.65 10.16
CA VAL A 216 18.76 6.87 9.78
C VAL A 216 18.45 7.27 8.34
N LEU A 217 18.42 6.30 7.42
CA LEU A 217 18.17 6.58 6.00
C LEU A 217 16.69 6.89 5.69
N ASN A 218 15.75 6.28 6.42
CA ASN A 218 14.32 6.35 6.10
C ASN A 218 13.72 7.77 6.02
N PRO A 219 14.05 8.75 6.88
CA PRO A 219 13.55 10.13 6.75
C PRO A 219 14.00 10.85 5.48
N HIS A 220 15.09 10.41 4.86
CA HIS A 220 15.72 11.05 3.70
C HIS A 220 15.38 10.37 2.38
N LEU A 221 14.60 9.28 2.41
CA LEU A 221 14.35 8.43 1.24
C LEU A 221 12.86 8.08 1.10
N PRO A 222 12.33 7.98 -0.12
CA PRO A 222 10.91 7.72 -0.35
C PRO A 222 10.50 6.24 -0.30
N TYR A 223 11.45 5.33 -0.05
CA TYR A 223 11.25 3.88 -0.21
C TYR A 223 10.54 3.22 0.97
N GLY A 224 10.67 3.81 2.17
CA GLY A 224 10.23 3.23 3.42
C GLY A 224 11.22 2.19 3.99
N ILE A 225 11.16 2.01 5.31
CA ILE A 225 12.14 1.25 6.10
C ILE A 225 12.31 -0.20 5.65
N THR A 226 11.23 -0.84 5.18
CA THR A 226 11.25 -2.26 4.79
C THR A 226 11.99 -2.49 3.47
N LEU A 227 11.85 -1.57 2.51
CA LEU A 227 12.56 -1.69 1.23
C LEU A 227 14.05 -1.36 1.42
N ILE A 228 14.35 -0.34 2.23
CA ILE A 228 15.74 -0.02 2.61
C ILE A 228 16.40 -1.23 3.28
N GLU A 229 15.73 -1.85 4.26
CA GLU A 229 16.23 -3.05 4.93
C GLU A 229 16.48 -4.20 3.95
N HIS A 230 15.55 -4.46 3.04
CA HIS A 230 15.69 -5.50 2.03
C HIS A 230 16.94 -5.28 1.16
N CYS A 231 17.12 -4.07 0.64
CA CYS A 231 18.25 -3.75 -0.23
C CYS A 231 19.58 -3.81 0.51
N LEU A 232 19.61 -3.41 1.79
CA LEU A 232 20.81 -3.55 2.63
C LEU A 232 21.17 -5.03 2.85
N ILE A 233 20.17 -5.89 3.10
CA ILE A 233 20.39 -7.33 3.22
C ILE A 233 20.92 -7.92 1.91
N GLU A 234 20.35 -7.50 0.78
CA GLU A 234 20.78 -7.95 -0.54
C GLU A 234 22.23 -7.52 -0.87
N ALA A 235 22.66 -6.37 -0.34
CA ALA A 235 24.05 -5.89 -0.42
C ALA A 235 25.00 -6.58 0.58
N GLY A 236 24.51 -7.53 1.38
CA GLY A 236 25.31 -8.34 2.31
C GLY A 236 25.37 -7.80 3.75
N PHE A 237 24.62 -6.75 4.08
CA PHE A 237 24.53 -6.24 5.44
C PHE A 237 23.51 -7.02 6.29
N SER A 238 23.62 -6.91 7.62
CA SER A 238 22.54 -7.35 8.51
C SER A 238 21.34 -6.40 8.39
N GLY A 239 20.10 -6.91 8.39
CA GLY A 239 18.89 -6.09 8.39
C GLY A 239 18.74 -5.18 9.62
N SER A 240 19.52 -5.43 10.67
CA SER A 240 19.61 -4.62 11.88
C SER A 240 20.96 -3.92 12.05
N ILE A 241 21.75 -3.78 10.97
CA ILE A 241 23.06 -3.14 11.01
C ILE A 241 22.98 -1.74 11.61
N LYS A 242 23.95 -1.43 12.47
CA LYS A 242 24.07 -0.13 13.14
C LYS A 242 25.05 0.77 12.38
N VAL A 243 24.85 2.07 12.50
CA VAL A 243 25.71 3.10 11.89
C VAL A 243 27.19 2.91 12.24
N GLU A 244 27.49 2.57 13.50
CA GLU A 244 28.87 2.37 14.00
C GLU A 244 29.60 1.16 13.38
N GLN A 245 28.87 0.29 12.68
CA GLN A 245 29.42 -0.89 12.01
C GLN A 245 29.70 -0.61 10.52
N ILE A 246 29.41 0.58 10.02
CA ILE A 246 29.66 0.99 8.65
C ILE A 246 31.03 1.66 8.56
N GLU A 247 31.94 1.05 7.79
CA GLU A 247 33.23 1.66 7.46
C GLU A 247 33.12 2.53 6.20
N SER A 248 34.09 3.42 5.97
CA SER A 248 34.08 4.30 4.79
C SER A 248 34.01 3.54 3.46
N ILE A 249 34.60 2.34 3.40
CA ILE A 249 34.55 1.47 2.21
C ILE A 249 33.16 0.86 1.96
N ASP A 250 32.31 0.80 2.99
CA ASP A 250 30.96 0.24 2.87
C ASP A 250 29.94 1.26 2.36
N ILE A 251 30.28 2.57 2.35
CA ILE A 251 29.38 3.63 1.90
C ILE A 251 29.02 3.46 0.41
N GLU A 252 29.97 3.04 -0.42
CA GLU A 252 29.72 2.71 -1.83
C GLU A 252 28.73 1.56 -1.98
N LYS A 253 28.83 0.54 -1.12
CA LYS A 253 27.87 -0.59 -1.11
C LYS A 253 26.49 -0.15 -0.63
N VAL A 254 26.41 0.75 0.36
CA VAL A 254 25.14 1.33 0.80
C VAL A 254 24.51 2.13 -0.34
N LEU A 255 25.28 2.94 -1.06
CA LEU A 255 24.78 3.68 -2.23
C LEU A 255 24.26 2.72 -3.32
N ALA A 256 25.00 1.66 -3.63
CA ALA A 256 24.55 0.64 -4.57
C ALA A 256 23.27 -0.08 -4.11
N ALA A 257 23.12 -0.32 -2.80
CA ALA A 257 21.87 -0.85 -2.23
C ALA A 257 20.70 0.13 -2.41
N LEU A 258 20.93 1.44 -2.22
CA LEU A 258 19.89 2.45 -2.44
C LEU A 258 19.53 2.59 -3.92
N GLN A 259 20.49 2.42 -4.84
CA GLN A 259 20.19 2.39 -6.27
C GLN A 259 19.25 1.23 -6.61
N LYS A 260 19.48 0.04 -6.06
CA LYS A 260 18.52 -1.08 -6.22
C LYS A 260 17.12 -0.75 -5.68
N ALA A 261 17.03 0.04 -4.61
CA ALA A 261 15.74 0.47 -4.08
C ALA A 261 14.98 1.38 -5.06
N GLU A 262 15.67 2.27 -5.79
CA GLU A 262 15.06 3.03 -6.90
C GLU A 262 14.59 2.10 -8.01
N ASP A 263 15.43 1.15 -8.43
CA ASP A 263 15.08 0.22 -9.50
C ASP A 263 13.79 -0.56 -9.14
N TYR A 264 13.67 -1.04 -7.90
CA TYR A 264 12.43 -1.67 -7.41
C TYR A 264 11.22 -0.70 -7.43
N MET A 265 11.42 0.58 -7.13
CA MET A 265 10.34 1.57 -7.13
C MET A 265 9.84 1.90 -8.54
N GLU A 266 10.75 1.90 -9.53
CA GLU A 266 10.41 2.03 -10.95
C GLU A 266 9.70 0.79 -11.47
N GLU A 267 10.22 -0.41 -11.18
CA GLU A 267 9.61 -1.67 -11.60
C GLU A 267 8.19 -1.86 -11.05
N THR A 268 7.96 -1.41 -9.80
CA THR A 268 6.65 -1.56 -9.15
C THR A 268 5.58 -0.60 -9.66
N GLU A 269 5.96 0.48 -10.36
CA GLU A 269 5.00 1.47 -10.87
C GLU A 269 4.08 0.90 -11.95
N ASN A 270 4.61 0.02 -12.81
CA ASN A 270 3.87 -0.65 -13.89
C ASN A 270 3.73 -2.15 -13.65
N PHE A 271 3.77 -2.57 -12.39
CA PHE A 271 3.78 -3.98 -12.04
C PHE A 271 2.56 -4.72 -12.59
N ASN A 272 2.84 -5.72 -13.43
CA ASN A 272 1.84 -6.64 -13.98
C ASN A 272 2.34 -8.07 -13.85
N ALA A 273 2.37 -8.59 -12.62
CA ALA A 273 2.70 -9.98 -12.36
C ALA A 273 1.77 -10.62 -11.32
N LYS A 274 1.78 -11.94 -11.27
CA LYS A 274 0.99 -12.71 -10.30
C LYS A 274 1.58 -12.54 -8.89
N GLY A 275 0.79 -12.00 -7.97
CA GLY A 275 1.12 -11.99 -6.55
C GLY A 275 0.92 -13.39 -5.93
N TYR A 276 1.70 -13.68 -4.89
CA TYR A 276 1.60 -14.93 -4.13
C TYR A 276 1.28 -14.62 -2.66
N ILE A 277 0.26 -15.29 -2.11
CA ILE A 277 -0.02 -15.26 -0.68
C ILE A 277 0.64 -16.47 -0.05
N ILE A 278 1.63 -16.24 0.81
CA ILE A 278 2.31 -17.30 1.55
C ILE A 278 1.62 -17.46 2.91
N GLN A 279 0.82 -18.53 3.06
CA GLN A 279 0.16 -18.85 4.32
C GLN A 279 1.02 -19.83 5.13
N LYS A 280 1.44 -19.41 6.33
CA LYS A 280 2.06 -20.32 7.30
C LYS A 280 0.99 -21.26 7.86
N ARG A 281 1.12 -22.57 7.62
CA ARG A 281 0.23 -23.58 8.21
C ARG A 281 0.61 -23.79 9.68
N GLU A 282 -0.25 -23.34 10.60
CA GLU A 282 -0.11 -23.70 12.01
C GLU A 282 -0.63 -25.13 12.25
N LYS A 283 0.23 -26.00 12.80
CA LYS A 283 -0.21 -27.32 13.29
C LYS A 283 -0.97 -27.10 14.61
N LYS A 284 -2.29 -27.30 14.62
CA LYS A 284 -3.06 -27.36 15.87
C LYS A 284 -2.49 -28.47 16.75
N THR A 285 -2.03 -28.10 17.95
CA THR A 285 -1.74 -29.05 19.03
C THR A 285 -3.04 -29.76 19.41
N LYS A 286 -3.07 -31.09 19.29
CA LYS A 286 -4.22 -31.91 19.71
C LYS A 286 -4.43 -31.69 21.23
N SER A 287 -5.54 -31.05 21.60
CA SER A 287 -5.97 -30.98 23.00
C SER A 287 -6.21 -32.40 23.51
N GLY A 288 -5.49 -32.78 24.56
CA GLY A 288 -5.55 -34.10 25.18
C GLY A 288 -6.95 -34.45 25.66
N THR A 289 -7.38 -35.66 25.31
CA THR A 289 -8.58 -36.31 25.81
C THR A 289 -8.49 -36.43 27.33
N LYS A 290 -9.35 -35.73 28.08
CA LYS A 290 -9.59 -36.07 29.49
C LYS A 290 -10.36 -37.39 29.51
N GLN A 291 -9.70 -38.47 29.92
CA GLN A 291 -10.40 -39.68 30.39
C GLN A 291 -11.13 -39.31 31.67
N VAL A 292 -12.45 -39.51 31.67
CA VAL A 292 -13.26 -39.53 32.89
C VAL A 292 -13.23 -40.97 33.38
N SER A 293 -12.69 -41.17 34.57
CA SER A 293 -12.80 -42.38 35.39
C SER A 293 -13.64 -42.06 36.62
#